data_AF-A0A7C3V8D9-F1
#
_entry.id   AF-A0A7C3V8D9-F1
#
_cell.length_a   1.000
_cell.length_b   1.000
_cell.length_c   1.000
_cell.angle_alpha   90.00
_cell.angle_beta   90.00
_cell.angle_gamma   90.00
#
_symmetry.space_group_name_H-M   'P 1'
#
loop_
_entity.id
_entity.type
_entity.pdbx_description
1 polymer ?
#
loop_
_entity_poly.entity_id
_entity_poly.type
_entity_poly.pdbx_seq_one_letter_code
_entity_poly.pdbx_strand_id
1 'polypeptide(L)'
;MKALNSEKLKTYIIEVIRIAIILIVIYILNSFVSSLPFVSSLNIFNEKIYLYEFISFIMMLLACFMIYEFSLRTRNTVDEMVVLIPGFGNIHSYSIYLIVIIIAYFSAYSIFLKFFGEDWLWSYNLIFLAFSLFYVAKIFIIFYKNSHTVSSNIVELMGYKDKKL
;
A
#
# COMPACT_ATOMS: atom_id res chain seq x y z
N MET A 1 -7.02 11.94 28.64
CA MET A 1 -6.09 11.96 27.50
C MET A 1 -6.88 11.60 26.26
N LYS A 2 -7.04 12.49 25.26
CA LYS A 2 -7.76 12.12 24.02
C LYS A 2 -6.83 11.26 23.18
N ALA A 3 -7.16 9.99 23.02
CA ALA A 3 -6.38 9.01 22.25
C ALA A 3 -6.29 9.35 20.74
N LEU A 4 -7.17 10.23 20.25
CA LEU A 4 -7.30 10.58 18.85
C LEU A 4 -7.46 12.09 18.68
N ASN A 5 -6.65 12.69 17.80
CA ASN A 5 -6.80 14.10 17.42
C ASN A 5 -7.85 14.25 16.30
N SER A 6 -9.03 14.78 16.65
CA SER A 6 -10.16 14.94 15.73
C SER A 6 -9.90 15.89 14.56
N GLU A 7 -8.95 16.83 14.69
CA GLU A 7 -8.60 17.76 13.60
C GLU A 7 -7.77 17.04 12.54
N LYS A 8 -6.76 16.28 12.97
CA LYS A 8 -5.91 15.47 12.08
C LYS A 8 -6.67 14.32 11.43
N LEU A 9 -7.67 13.78 12.13
CA LEU A 9 -8.60 12.81 11.55
C LEU A 9 -9.32 13.37 10.31
N LYS A 10 -9.78 14.63 10.34
CA LYS A 10 -10.43 15.26 9.18
C LYS A 10 -9.47 15.39 8.00
N THR A 11 -8.24 15.84 8.24
CA THR A 11 -7.21 15.93 7.20
C THR A 11 -6.92 14.57 6.58
N TYR A 12 -6.81 13.53 7.40
CA TYR A 12 -6.63 12.16 6.93
C TYR A 12 -7.81 11.68 6.07
N ILE A 13 -9.06 11.90 6.51
CA ILE A 13 -10.26 11.53 5.76
C ILE A 13 -10.30 12.22 4.39
N ILE A 14 -9.93 13.50 4.31
CA ILE A 14 -9.87 14.24 3.03
C ILE A 14 -8.87 13.58 2.06
N GLU A 15 -7.69 13.20 2.53
CA GLU A 15 -6.71 12.50 1.69
C GLU A 15 -7.20 11.10 1.28
N VAL A 16 -7.90 10.38 2.16
CA VAL A 16 -8.53 9.08 1.84
C VAL A 16 -9.59 9.23 0.74
N ILE A 17 -10.44 10.26 0.83
CA ILE A 17 -11.44 10.54 -0.19
C ILE A 17 -10.76 10.90 -1.52
N ARG A 18 -9.70 11.73 -1.47
CA ARG A 18 -8.94 12.12 -2.66
C ARG A 18 -8.35 10.90 -3.37
N ILE A 19 -7.67 10.01 -2.65
CA ILE A 19 -7.08 8.82 -3.27
C ILE A 19 -8.17 7.85 -3.78
N ALA A 20 -9.28 7.71 -3.06
CA ALA A 20 -10.40 6.88 -3.51
C ALA A 20 -10.99 7.38 -4.84
N ILE A 21 -11.21 8.68 -4.98
CA ILE A 21 -11.68 9.29 -6.24
C ILE A 21 -10.69 9.01 -7.38
N ILE A 22 -9.40 9.19 -7.14
CA ILE A 22 -8.36 8.96 -8.15
C ILE A 22 -8.35 7.50 -8.60
N LEU A 23 -8.43 6.55 -7.66
CA LEU A 23 -8.48 5.12 -7.98
C LEU A 23 -9.75 4.75 -8.77
N ILE A 24 -10.90 5.35 -8.43
CA ILE A 24 -12.15 5.17 -9.18
C ILE A 24 -11.98 5.69 -10.62
N VAL A 25 -11.38 6.86 -10.82
CA VAL A 25 -11.13 7.42 -12.15
C VAL A 25 -10.21 6.51 -12.96
N ILE A 26 -9.11 6.02 -12.37
CA ILE A 26 -8.20 5.08 -13.03
C ILE A 26 -8.94 3.79 -13.42
N TYR A 27 -9.78 3.26 -12.54
CA TYR A 27 -10.59 2.08 -12.82
C TYR A 27 -11.57 2.30 -13.98
N ILE A 28 -12.29 3.43 -14.00
CA ILE A 28 -13.21 3.79 -15.08
C ILE A 28 -12.45 3.92 -16.40
N LEU A 29 -11.31 4.59 -16.40
CA LEU A 29 -10.47 4.73 -17.59
C LEU A 29 -9.99 3.37 -18.10
N ASN A 30 -9.55 2.49 -17.22
CA ASN A 30 -9.11 1.15 -17.59
C ASN A 30 -10.26 0.33 -18.21
N SER A 31 -11.44 0.38 -17.59
CA SER A 31 -12.64 -0.30 -18.09
C SER A 31 -13.09 0.25 -19.45
N PHE A 32 -13.06 1.58 -19.62
CA PHE A 32 -13.36 2.22 -20.90
C PHE A 32 -12.39 1.78 -22.00
N VAL A 33 -11.09 1.79 -21.73
CA VAL A 33 -10.06 1.34 -22.68
C VAL A 33 -10.25 -0.12 -23.06
N SER A 34 -10.53 -0.99 -22.08
CA SER A 34 -10.78 -2.42 -22.34
C SER A 34 -12.04 -2.67 -23.18
N SER A 35 -12.99 -1.74 -23.19
CA SER A 35 -14.23 -1.84 -23.97
C SER A 35 -14.06 -1.38 -25.42
N LEU A 36 -12.91 -0.78 -25.78
CA LEU A 36 -12.68 -0.30 -27.14
C LEU A 36 -12.36 -1.48 -28.09
N PRO A 37 -13.13 -1.66 -29.18
CA PRO A 37 -13.03 -2.84 -30.05
C PRO A 37 -11.69 -2.95 -30.80
N PHE A 38 -10.96 -1.84 -30.93
CA PHE A 38 -9.64 -1.81 -31.57
C PHE A 38 -8.51 -2.23 -30.63
N VAL A 39 -8.68 -2.05 -29.31
CA VAL A 39 -7.62 -2.30 -28.31
C VAL A 39 -7.53 -3.77 -27.94
N SER A 40 -8.64 -4.51 -28.07
CA SER A 40 -8.72 -5.94 -27.79
C SER A 40 -8.09 -6.84 -28.87
N SER A 41 -7.87 -6.32 -30.08
CA SER A 41 -7.34 -7.09 -31.22
C SER A 41 -5.89 -6.75 -31.58
N LEU A 42 -5.32 -5.70 -30.97
CA LEU A 42 -3.95 -5.27 -31.25
C LEU A 42 -2.94 -5.99 -30.36
N ASN A 43 -2.03 -6.69 -31.01
CA ASN A 43 -0.91 -7.37 -30.40
C ASN A 43 0.36 -6.51 -30.45
N ILE A 44 1.12 -6.51 -29.36
CA ILE A 44 2.36 -5.76 -29.18
C ILE A 44 3.46 -6.73 -28.74
N PHE A 45 4.72 -6.40 -29.05
CA PHE A 45 5.90 -7.24 -28.77
C PHE A 45 5.82 -8.63 -29.41
N ASN A 46 5.76 -8.70 -30.74
CA ASN A 46 5.71 -9.96 -31.51
C ASN A 46 4.60 -10.91 -31.02
N GLU A 47 3.37 -10.40 -30.87
CA GLU A 47 2.19 -11.19 -30.48
C GLU A 47 2.20 -11.79 -29.07
N LYS A 48 3.17 -11.45 -28.23
CA LYS A 48 3.21 -11.96 -26.86
C LYS A 48 2.19 -11.31 -25.95
N ILE A 49 1.82 -10.04 -26.17
CA ILE A 49 0.97 -9.27 -25.27
C ILE A 49 -0.08 -8.48 -26.04
N TYR A 50 -1.32 -8.51 -25.55
CA TYR A 50 -2.38 -7.65 -26.07
C TYR A 50 -2.21 -6.21 -25.56
N LEU A 51 -2.47 -5.22 -26.40
CA LEU A 51 -2.39 -3.80 -26.05
C LEU A 51 -3.24 -3.48 -24.80
N TYR A 52 -4.41 -4.11 -24.65
CA TYR A 52 -5.25 -3.90 -23.46
C TYR A 52 -4.55 -4.31 -22.15
N GLU A 53 -3.78 -5.41 -22.15
CA GLU A 53 -3.07 -5.88 -20.95
C GLU A 53 -1.94 -4.94 -20.59
N PHE A 54 -1.22 -4.46 -21.62
CA PHE A 54 -0.14 -3.49 -21.42
C PHE A 54 -0.66 -2.16 -20.88
N ILE A 55 -1.77 -1.63 -21.43
CA ILE A 55 -2.39 -0.42 -20.89
C ILE A 55 -2.89 -0.65 -19.47
N SER A 56 -3.57 -1.77 -19.21
CA SER A 56 -4.06 -2.09 -17.86
C SER A 56 -2.92 -2.18 -16.84
N PHE A 57 -1.77 -2.72 -17.24
CA PHE A 57 -0.58 -2.75 -16.40
C PHE A 57 -0.03 -1.36 -16.09
N ILE A 58 0.07 -0.48 -17.10
CA ILE A 58 0.48 0.91 -16.89
C ILE A 58 -0.48 1.63 -15.94
N MET A 59 -1.79 1.44 -16.11
CA MET A 59 -2.81 2.03 -15.25
C MET A 59 -2.67 1.56 -13.79
N MET A 60 -2.36 0.28 -13.60
CA MET A 60 -2.11 -0.29 -12.27
C MET A 60 -0.80 0.19 -11.65
N LEU A 61 0.27 0.39 -12.44
CA LEU A 61 1.50 1.02 -11.96
C LEU A 61 1.24 2.45 -11.51
N LEU A 62 0.42 3.20 -12.24
CA LEU A 62 0.03 4.56 -11.88
C LEU A 62 -0.79 4.56 -10.58
N ALA A 63 -1.72 3.62 -10.42
CA ALA A 63 -2.43 3.42 -9.15
C ALA A 63 -1.48 3.10 -7.98
N CYS A 64 -0.49 2.22 -8.19
CA CYS A 64 0.54 1.91 -7.20
C CYS A 64 1.32 3.15 -6.78
N PHE A 65 1.74 3.97 -7.74
CA PHE A 65 2.45 5.23 -7.48
C PHE A 65 1.59 6.20 -6.66
N MET A 66 0.32 6.35 -7.00
CA MET A 66 -0.60 7.23 -6.28
C MET A 66 -0.85 6.77 -4.84
N ILE A 67 -0.97 5.45 -4.61
CA ILE A 67 -1.11 4.86 -3.26
C ILE A 67 0.18 5.07 -2.45
N TYR A 68 1.34 4.92 -3.09
CA TYR A 68 2.64 5.19 -2.46
C TYR A 68 2.80 6.67 -2.06
N GLU A 69 2.44 7.59 -2.94
CA GLU A 69 2.41 9.03 -2.67
C GLU A 69 1.45 9.38 -1.52
N PHE A 70 0.26 8.79 -1.51
CA PHE A 70 -0.70 8.92 -0.41
C PHE A 70 -0.05 8.54 0.94
N SER A 71 0.63 7.39 0.98
CA SER A 71 1.35 6.91 2.17
C SER A 71 2.39 7.90 2.70
N LEU A 72 3.13 8.57 1.81
CA LEU A 72 4.12 9.58 2.20
C LEU A 72 3.46 10.82 2.79
N ARG A 73 2.36 11.29 2.19
CA ARG A 73 1.62 12.47 2.65
C ARG A 73 0.90 12.24 3.97
N THR A 74 0.33 11.05 4.20
CA THR A 74 -0.43 10.75 5.41
C THR A 74 0.43 10.35 6.59
N ARG A 75 1.69 9.94 6.37
CA ARG A 75 2.60 9.46 7.42
C ARG A 75 2.62 10.34 8.67
N ASN A 76 2.97 11.62 8.50
CA ASN A 76 3.07 12.57 9.62
C ASN A 76 1.69 12.84 10.25
N THR A 77 0.66 12.97 9.41
CA THR A 77 -0.73 13.16 9.89
C THR A 77 -1.18 11.99 10.75
N VAL A 78 -0.79 10.76 10.41
CA VAL A 78 -1.14 9.54 11.16
C VAL A 78 -0.34 9.43 12.45
N ASP A 79 0.95 9.79 12.44
CA ASP A 79 1.76 9.90 13.68
C ASP A 79 1.14 10.92 14.66
N GLU A 80 0.68 12.07 14.16
CA GLU A 80 0.02 13.09 14.97
C GLU A 80 -1.41 12.71 15.40
N MET A 81 -2.07 11.83 14.63
CA MET A 81 -3.42 11.36 14.91
C MET A 81 -3.42 10.32 16.04
N VAL A 82 -2.44 9.40 16.04
CA VAL A 82 -2.34 8.28 17.00
C VAL A 82 -1.20 8.54 17.97
N VAL A 83 -1.47 9.36 18.98
CA VAL A 83 -0.49 9.78 20.00
C VAL A 83 -0.04 8.61 20.90
N LEU A 84 -0.84 7.53 20.96
CA LEU A 84 -0.57 6.36 21.82
C LEU A 84 0.58 5.49 21.35
N ILE A 85 0.91 5.49 20.05
CA ILE A 85 1.90 4.58 19.47
C ILE A 85 2.94 5.42 18.73
N PRO A 86 4.15 5.61 19.28
CA PRO A 86 5.19 6.35 18.59
C PRO A 86 5.62 5.63 17.31
N GLY A 87 5.68 6.37 16.20
CA GLY A 87 6.06 5.83 14.89
C GLY A 87 4.93 5.05 14.20
N PHE A 88 3.68 5.23 14.62
CA PHE A 88 2.52 4.62 13.97
C PHE A 88 2.35 5.04 12.52
N GLY A 89 2.74 6.26 12.15
CA GLY A 89 2.84 6.74 10.78
C GLY A 89 3.75 5.86 9.92
N ASN A 90 4.87 5.38 10.47
CA ASN A 90 5.76 4.44 9.76
C ASN A 90 5.09 3.08 9.55
N ILE A 91 4.39 2.58 10.57
CA ILE A 91 3.65 1.31 10.50
C ILE A 91 2.56 1.42 9.43
N HIS A 92 1.82 2.53 9.42
CA HIS A 92 0.83 2.86 8.41
C HIS A 92 1.46 2.87 7.02
N SER A 93 2.59 3.57 6.83
CA SER A 93 3.22 3.66 5.53
C SER A 93 3.71 2.30 5.02
N TYR A 94 4.35 1.49 5.86
CA TYR A 94 4.81 0.15 5.49
C TYR A 94 3.65 -0.81 5.22
N SER A 95 2.53 -0.67 5.93
CA SER A 95 1.31 -1.42 5.63
C SER A 95 0.77 -1.07 4.24
N ILE A 96 0.80 0.22 3.86
CA ILE A 96 0.41 0.63 2.51
C ILE A 96 1.40 0.10 1.47
N TYR A 97 2.70 0.10 1.74
CA TYR A 97 3.68 -0.44 0.79
C TYR A 97 3.48 -1.95 0.54
N LEU A 98 3.06 -2.71 1.56
CA LEU A 98 2.65 -4.10 1.38
C LEU A 98 1.46 -4.23 0.42
N ILE A 99 0.45 -3.36 0.57
CA ILE A 99 -0.70 -3.33 -0.35
C ILE A 99 -0.23 -3.02 -1.78
N VAL A 100 0.67 -2.05 -1.95
CA VAL A 100 1.25 -1.71 -3.26
C VAL A 100 1.99 -2.90 -3.88
N ILE A 101 2.78 -3.63 -3.09
CA ILE A 101 3.48 -4.85 -3.55
C ILE A 101 2.48 -5.91 -4.03
N ILE A 102 1.39 -6.12 -3.29
CA ILE A 102 0.35 -7.09 -3.65
C ILE A 102 -0.32 -6.69 -4.96
N ILE A 103 -0.69 -5.41 -5.12
CA ILE A 103 -1.30 -4.91 -6.37
C ILE A 103 -0.31 -5.09 -7.53
N ALA A 104 0.96 -4.71 -7.34
CA ALA A 104 1.99 -4.85 -8.35
C ALA A 104 2.24 -6.30 -8.75
N TYR A 105 2.19 -7.24 -7.78
CA TYR A 105 2.27 -8.67 -8.03
C TYR A 105 1.15 -9.13 -8.96
N PHE A 106 -0.12 -8.89 -8.61
CA PHE A 106 -1.22 -9.34 -9.45
C PHE A 106 -1.24 -8.69 -10.83
N SER A 107 -0.83 -7.42 -10.91
CA SER A 107 -0.84 -6.66 -12.16
C SER A 107 0.26 -7.09 -13.13
N ALA A 108 1.43 -7.46 -12.61
CA ALA A 108 2.58 -7.87 -13.42
C ALA A 108 2.56 -9.37 -13.78
N TYR A 109 1.78 -10.19 -13.08
CA TYR A 109 1.82 -11.66 -13.19
C TYR A 109 1.59 -12.17 -14.62
N SER A 110 0.51 -11.73 -15.28
CA SER A 110 0.16 -12.17 -16.63
C SER A 110 1.20 -11.78 -17.67
N ILE A 111 1.72 -10.55 -17.57
CA ILE A 111 2.76 -10.00 -18.45
C ILE A 111 4.08 -10.75 -18.23
N PHE A 112 4.45 -10.99 -16.98
CA PHE A 112 5.67 -11.71 -16.63
C PHE A 112 5.68 -13.12 -17.21
N LEU A 113 4.58 -13.87 -17.03
CA LEU A 113 4.44 -15.23 -17.58
C LEU A 113 4.59 -15.26 -19.10
N LYS A 114 3.99 -14.30 -19.81
CA LYS A 114 4.08 -14.21 -21.28
C LYS A 114 5.49 -13.90 -21.79
N PHE A 115 6.30 -13.19 -20.99
CA PHE A 115 7.69 -12.86 -21.36
C PHE A 115 8.70 -13.94 -20.99
N PHE A 116 8.64 -14.46 -19.77
CA PHE A 116 9.68 -15.30 -19.18
C PHE A 116 9.30 -16.78 -19.10
N GLY A 117 8.02 -17.13 -19.25
CA GLY A 117 7.52 -18.49 -19.11
C GLY A 117 7.37 -18.94 -17.65
N GLU A 118 6.78 -20.12 -17.46
CA GLU A 118 6.52 -20.69 -16.13
C GLU A 118 7.80 -21.11 -15.39
N ASP A 119 8.87 -21.43 -16.12
CA ASP A 119 10.16 -21.84 -15.53
C ASP A 119 10.80 -20.74 -14.65
N TRP A 120 10.43 -19.49 -14.86
CA TRP A 120 10.92 -18.33 -14.09
C TRP A 120 9.94 -17.85 -13.02
N LEU A 121 8.81 -18.53 -12.82
CA LEU A 121 7.80 -18.13 -11.84
C LEU A 121 8.34 -18.10 -10.41
N TRP A 122 9.27 -19.00 -10.09
CA TRP A 122 9.90 -19.03 -8.77
C TRP A 122 10.67 -17.75 -8.46
N SER A 123 11.39 -17.18 -9.44
CA SER A 123 12.20 -15.98 -9.23
C SER A 123 11.30 -14.76 -9.07
N TYR A 124 10.22 -14.70 -9.85
CA TYR A 124 9.17 -13.71 -9.70
C TYR A 124 8.58 -13.72 -8.29
N ASN A 125 8.12 -14.89 -7.82
CA ASN A 125 7.56 -15.04 -6.48
C ASN A 125 8.58 -14.66 -5.40
N LEU A 126 9.85 -15.05 -5.57
CA LEU A 126 10.92 -14.75 -4.62
C LEU A 126 11.18 -13.25 -4.50
N ILE A 127 11.17 -12.51 -5.60
CA ILE A 127 11.34 -11.04 -5.60
C ILE A 127 10.23 -10.37 -4.77
N PHE A 128 8.96 -10.68 -5.05
CA PHE A 128 7.84 -10.09 -4.31
C PHE A 128 7.79 -10.56 -2.84
N LEU A 129 8.19 -11.80 -2.58
CA LEU A 129 8.36 -12.31 -1.21
C LEU A 129 9.45 -11.56 -0.45
N ALA A 130 10.59 -11.29 -1.07
CA ALA A 130 11.68 -10.55 -0.45
C ALA A 130 11.25 -9.12 -0.07
N PHE A 131 10.56 -8.42 -0.98
CA PHE A 131 10.03 -7.09 -0.70
C PHE A 131 8.96 -7.09 0.40
N SER A 132 8.05 -8.06 0.38
CA SER A 132 7.01 -8.16 1.43
C SER A 132 7.62 -8.46 2.80
N LEU A 133 8.54 -9.42 2.89
CA LEU A 133 9.27 -9.74 4.13
C LEU A 133 10.05 -8.53 4.65
N PHE A 134 10.68 -7.75 3.77
CA PHE A 134 11.39 -6.55 4.16
C PHE A 134 10.49 -5.54 4.90
N TYR A 135 9.30 -5.24 4.37
CA TYR A 135 8.39 -4.30 5.03
C TYR A 135 7.73 -4.89 6.27
N VAL A 136 7.41 -6.18 6.28
CA VAL A 136 6.94 -6.87 7.49
C VAL A 136 7.98 -6.78 8.60
N ALA A 137 9.24 -7.07 8.31
CA ALA A 137 10.34 -6.96 9.27
C ALA A 137 10.48 -5.51 9.80
N LYS A 138 10.35 -4.51 8.93
CA LYS A 138 10.36 -3.09 9.35
C LYS A 138 9.24 -2.75 10.32
N ILE A 139 8.02 -3.25 10.10
CA ILE A 139 6.89 -3.08 11.02
C ILE A 139 7.22 -3.71 12.38
N PHE A 140 7.70 -4.95 12.40
CA PHE A 140 8.09 -5.64 13.63
C PHE A 140 9.19 -4.89 14.41
N ILE A 141 10.20 -4.37 13.72
CA ILE A 141 11.27 -3.59 14.35
C ILE A 141 10.71 -2.33 15.03
N ILE A 142 9.75 -1.63 14.40
CA ILE A 142 9.12 -0.45 15.00
C ILE A 142 8.31 -0.83 16.23
N PHE A 143 7.51 -1.91 16.16
CA PHE A 143 6.78 -2.40 17.32
C PHE A 143 7.71 -2.79 18.46
N TYR A 144 8.78 -3.51 18.17
CA TYR A 144 9.78 -3.91 19.17
C TYR A 144 10.44 -2.69 19.82
N LYS A 145 10.90 -1.72 19.02
CA LYS A 145 11.55 -0.50 19.50
C LYS A 145 10.64 0.34 20.41
N ASN A 146 9.35 0.38 20.12
CA ASN A 146 8.38 1.17 20.88
C ASN A 146 7.59 0.34 21.92
N SER A 147 7.94 -0.93 22.12
CA SER A 147 7.20 -1.87 22.97
C SER A 147 7.03 -1.35 24.40
N HIS A 148 8.09 -0.83 25.01
CA HIS A 148 8.04 -0.26 26.36
C HIS A 148 7.05 0.92 26.46
N THR A 149 7.07 1.84 25.50
CA THR A 149 6.19 3.01 25.48
C THR A 149 4.73 2.62 25.21
N VAL A 150 4.51 1.64 24.34
CA VAL A 150 3.16 1.12 24.07
C VAL A 150 2.61 0.42 25.31
N SER A 151 3.41 -0.41 25.97
CA SER A 151 3.02 -1.07 27.22
C SER A 151 2.72 -0.07 28.33
N SER A 152 3.56 0.95 28.54
CA SER A 152 3.31 1.98 29.56
C SER A 152 2.02 2.76 29.27
N ASN A 153 1.82 3.17 28.01
CA ASN A 153 0.61 3.89 27.60
C ASN A 153 -0.66 3.06 27.79
N ILE A 154 -0.60 1.74 27.53
CA ILE A 154 -1.72 0.81 27.74
C ILE A 154 -2.03 0.65 29.23
N VAL A 155 -1.01 0.50 30.08
CA VAL A 155 -1.15 0.37 31.54
C VAL A 155 -1.76 1.63 32.14
N GLU A 156 -1.31 2.82 31.71
CA GLU A 156 -1.91 4.10 32.09
C GLU A 156 -3.38 4.21 31.65
N LEU A 157 -3.72 3.74 30.45
CA LEU A 157 -5.09 3.73 29.93
C LEU A 157 -6.03 2.81 30.71
N MET A 158 -5.51 1.67 31.20
CA MET A 158 -6.24 0.75 32.07
C MET A 158 -6.40 1.26 33.51
N GLY A 159 -5.95 2.49 33.81
CA GLY A 159 -6.13 3.12 35.12
C GLY A 159 -5.16 2.60 36.18
N TYR A 160 -4.17 1.79 35.80
CA TYR A 160 -3.11 1.38 36.70
C TYR A 160 -2.08 2.51 36.78
N LYS A 161 -2.40 3.52 37.59
CA LYS A 161 -1.44 4.56 37.95
C LYS A 161 -0.42 3.89 38.86
N ASP A 162 0.82 3.73 38.40
CA ASP A 162 1.92 3.23 39.23
C ASP A 162 1.86 3.92 40.59
N LYS A 163 1.51 3.14 41.64
CA LYS A 163 1.84 3.52 43.00
C LYS A 163 3.36 3.51 43.02
N LYS A 164 3.97 4.69 42.91
CA LYS A 164 5.39 4.92 43.21
C LYS A 164 5.72 4.14 44.49
N LEU A 165 6.54 3.10 44.34
CA LEU A 165 7.30 2.50 45.44
C LEU A 165 8.50 3.40 45.73
#